data_AF-A0A3E1E8H8-F1
#
_entry.id   AF-A0A3E1E8H8-F1
#
_cell.length_a   1.000
_cell.length_b   1.000
_cell.length_c   1.000
_cell.angle_alpha   90.00
_cell.angle_beta   90.00
_cell.angle_gamma   90.00
#
_symmetry.space_group_name_H-M   'P 1'
#
loop_
_entity.id
_entity.type
_entity.pdbx_description
1 polymer ?
#
loop_
_entity_poly.entity_id
_entity_poly.type
_entity_poly.pdbx_seq_one_letter_code
_entity_poly.pdbx_strand_id
1 'polypeptide(L)'
;MAGTWDLVESTLGRRFRAGKKSADKFTRHSQYCPPPMAKRSQLFMLPLSENRPPSRGAVLLLTLLALYGPFGWILWRPGPWDAKRLLWLKSWPALPGFLVQSLDIFEGRPVWFSYACMGVVTVVALFGFFRLGRSSRAWLATSVLLAAALSGYSSWLAAQSF
;
A
#
# COMPACT_ATOMS: atom_id res chain seq x y z
N MET A 1 -40.90 -0.08 -9.94
CA MET A 1 -40.74 0.77 -8.76
C MET A 1 -39.43 1.53 -8.92
N ALA A 2 -39.52 2.71 -9.51
CA ALA A 2 -38.40 3.60 -9.82
C ALA A 2 -38.74 4.96 -9.22
N GLY A 3 -37.83 5.53 -8.44
CA GLY A 3 -38.01 6.86 -7.89
C GLY A 3 -37.40 7.00 -6.51
N THR A 4 -36.29 7.72 -6.41
CA THR A 4 -35.87 8.57 -5.26
C THR A 4 -34.44 9.13 -5.37
N TRP A 5 -33.61 8.70 -6.34
CA TRP A 5 -32.21 9.13 -6.40
C TRP A 5 -31.91 10.36 -7.28
N ASP A 6 -32.82 10.77 -8.18
CA ASP A 6 -32.57 11.87 -9.13
C ASP A 6 -32.71 13.29 -8.55
N LEU A 7 -33.11 13.42 -7.28
CA LEU A 7 -33.39 14.73 -6.67
C LEU A 7 -32.21 15.37 -5.92
N VAL A 8 -31.10 14.63 -5.71
CA VAL A 8 -29.94 15.14 -4.95
C VAL A 8 -28.91 15.85 -5.86
N GLU A 9 -28.84 15.53 -7.15
CA GLU A 9 -27.84 16.14 -8.06
C GLU A 9 -28.20 17.56 -8.54
N SER A 10 -29.45 18.01 -8.43
CA SER A 10 -29.88 19.30 -9.00
C SER A 10 -29.58 20.54 -8.14
N THR A 11 -29.17 20.36 -6.89
CA THR A 11 -29.08 21.46 -5.90
C THR A 11 -27.64 21.92 -5.62
N LEU A 12 -26.62 21.10 -5.88
CA LEU A 12 -25.22 21.46 -5.63
C LEU A 12 -24.52 22.16 -6.81
N GLY A 13 -25.09 22.11 -8.02
CA GLY A 13 -24.48 22.65 -9.24
C GLY A 13 -24.64 24.16 -9.48
N ARG A 14 -25.34 24.93 -8.62
CA ARG A 14 -25.78 26.31 -8.95
C ARG A 14 -25.16 27.47 -8.15
N ARG A 15 -24.27 27.25 -7.19
CA ARG A 15 -23.80 28.34 -6.29
C ARG A 15 -22.42 28.95 -6.53
N PHE A 16 -21.62 28.49 -7.49
CA PHE A 16 -20.27 29.06 -7.71
C PHE A 16 -20.11 29.86 -9.02
N ARG A 17 -21.19 30.52 -9.47
CA ARG A 17 -21.16 31.37 -10.67
C ARG A 17 -21.74 32.76 -10.42
N ALA A 18 -21.26 33.45 -9.39
CA ALA A 18 -21.52 34.88 -9.20
C ALA A 18 -20.38 35.50 -8.38
N GLY A 19 -19.38 36.05 -9.06
CA GLY A 19 -18.22 36.67 -8.41
C GLY A 19 -17.19 37.15 -9.41
N LYS A 20 -17.65 37.76 -10.52
CA LYS A 20 -16.78 38.42 -11.49
C LYS A 20 -17.22 39.88 -11.56
N LYS A 21 -16.23 40.77 -11.51
CA LYS A 21 -16.27 42.23 -11.69
C LYS A 21 -16.44 43.03 -10.40
N SER A 22 -15.33 43.60 -9.92
CA SER A 22 -15.13 45.06 -9.89
C SER A 22 -13.96 45.38 -8.95
N ALA A 23 -12.80 45.75 -9.50
CA ALA A 23 -11.83 46.66 -8.90
C ALA A 23 -10.68 46.81 -9.88
N ASP A 24 -10.95 47.67 -10.86
CA ASP A 24 -9.94 48.31 -11.68
C ASP A 24 -8.99 49.13 -10.78
N LYS A 25 -7.71 49.14 -11.18
CA LYS A 25 -6.89 50.36 -11.17
C LYS A 25 -6.50 50.95 -9.81
N PHE A 26 -5.41 50.44 -9.23
CA PHE A 26 -4.47 51.30 -8.51
C PHE A 26 -3.02 50.92 -8.78
N THR A 27 -2.46 51.56 -9.80
CA THR A 27 -1.03 51.79 -9.99
C THR A 27 -0.44 52.53 -8.79
N ARG A 28 0.49 51.89 -8.05
CA ARG A 28 1.66 52.60 -7.50
C ARG A 28 2.89 51.71 -7.55
N HIS A 29 3.91 52.27 -8.19
CA HIS A 29 5.31 51.88 -8.14
C HIS A 29 5.76 51.60 -6.70
N SER A 30 6.29 50.41 -6.49
CA SER A 30 7.38 50.21 -5.55
C SER A 30 8.33 49.20 -6.20
N GLN A 31 9.38 49.73 -6.82
CA GLN A 31 10.58 48.97 -7.15
C GLN A 31 11.19 48.52 -5.82
N TYR A 32 10.76 47.36 -5.33
CA TYR A 32 11.53 46.59 -4.38
C TYR A 32 12.59 45.82 -5.16
N CYS A 33 13.83 46.29 -5.10
CA CYS A 33 14.99 45.44 -5.39
C CYS A 33 15.09 44.41 -4.25
N PRO A 34 14.84 43.11 -4.49
CA PRO A 34 15.22 42.11 -3.51
C PRO A 34 16.76 42.05 -3.45
N PRO A 35 17.36 41.91 -2.25
CA PRO A 35 18.79 41.65 -2.12
C PRO A 35 19.16 40.34 -2.83
N PRO A 36 20.40 40.20 -3.36
CA PRO A 36 20.90 38.95 -3.93
C PRO A 36 21.19 37.96 -2.80
N MET A 37 20.13 37.44 -2.18
CA MET A 37 20.24 36.43 -1.14
C MET A 37 20.23 35.04 -1.75
N ALA A 38 21.43 34.48 -1.75
CA ALA A 38 21.74 33.06 -1.63
C ALA A 38 21.02 32.13 -2.61
N LYS A 39 21.84 31.52 -3.50
CA LYS A 39 21.62 30.20 -4.09
C LYS A 39 21.34 29.18 -2.96
N ARG A 40 20.12 29.18 -2.45
CA ARG A 40 19.64 28.25 -1.43
C ARG A 40 19.30 26.96 -2.14
N SER A 41 20.32 26.13 -2.33
CA SER A 41 20.27 24.67 -2.25
C SER A 41 18.98 24.04 -2.77
N GLN A 42 18.63 24.25 -4.04
CA GLN A 42 17.63 23.45 -4.74
C GLN A 42 18.16 22.07 -5.19
N LEU A 43 19.34 21.68 -4.70
CA LEU A 43 20.00 20.41 -5.05
C LEU A 43 19.33 19.16 -4.44
N PHE A 44 18.30 19.34 -3.60
CA PHE A 44 17.46 18.25 -3.10
C PHE A 44 15.98 18.40 -3.45
N MET A 45 15.63 19.27 -4.41
CA MET A 45 14.37 19.14 -5.13
C MET A 45 14.59 18.13 -6.25
N LEU A 46 14.66 16.84 -5.89
CA LEU A 46 14.38 15.79 -6.84
C LEU A 46 13.03 16.13 -7.45
N PRO A 47 12.94 16.37 -8.76
CA PRO A 47 11.64 16.50 -9.38
C PRO A 47 11.02 15.11 -9.22
N LEU A 48 10.13 14.95 -8.24
CA LEU A 48 9.04 13.99 -8.33
C LEU A 48 8.10 14.46 -9.46
N SER A 49 8.68 14.69 -10.64
CA SER A 49 8.01 14.87 -11.91
C SER A 49 7.48 13.51 -12.29
N GLU A 50 6.38 13.14 -11.66
CA GLU A 50 5.35 12.35 -12.28
C GLU A 50 4.14 12.39 -11.36
N ASN A 51 3.24 13.32 -11.64
CA ASN A 51 1.86 13.29 -11.17
C ASN A 51 1.05 12.13 -11.79
N ARG A 52 1.73 11.12 -12.37
CA ARG A 52 1.07 9.93 -12.87
C ARG A 52 0.85 8.96 -11.72
N PRO A 53 -0.39 8.48 -11.52
CA PRO A 53 -0.64 7.41 -10.57
C PRO A 53 0.20 6.18 -10.94
N PRO A 54 0.69 5.43 -9.95
CA PRO A 54 1.51 4.24 -10.22
C PRO A 54 0.73 3.25 -11.08
N SER A 55 1.42 2.61 -12.03
CA SER A 55 0.77 1.64 -12.93
C SER A 55 0.24 0.46 -12.13
N ARG A 56 -0.95 -0.04 -12.48
CA ARG A 56 -1.61 -1.12 -11.73
C ARG A 56 -0.73 -2.37 -11.63
N GLY A 57 -0.01 -2.67 -12.72
CA GLY A 57 0.94 -3.77 -12.77
C GLY A 57 2.12 -3.55 -11.82
N ALA A 58 2.70 -2.34 -11.78
CA ALA A 58 3.81 -2.05 -10.85
C ALA A 58 3.38 -2.17 -9.39
N VAL A 59 2.19 -1.65 -9.02
CA VAL A 59 1.66 -1.78 -7.66
C VAL A 59 1.51 -3.25 -7.28
N LEU A 60 0.92 -4.06 -8.16
CA LEU A 60 0.71 -5.49 -7.92
C LEU A 60 2.05 -6.22 -7.76
N LEU A 61 2.99 -6.01 -8.68
CA LEU A 61 4.31 -6.64 -8.65
C LEU A 61 5.08 -6.28 -7.38
N LEU A 62 5.11 -5.00 -6.99
CA LEU A 62 5.79 -4.57 -5.78
C LEU A 62 5.14 -5.13 -4.52
N THR A 63 3.81 -5.21 -4.48
CA THR A 63 3.07 -5.79 -3.35
C THR A 63 3.35 -7.29 -3.23
N LEU A 64 3.31 -8.02 -4.34
CA LEU A 64 3.66 -9.45 -4.38
C LEU A 64 5.12 -9.68 -3.97
N LEU A 65 6.05 -8.87 -4.49
CA LEU A 65 7.46 -8.98 -4.15
C LEU A 65 7.68 -8.72 -2.65
N ALA A 66 7.03 -7.72 -2.08
CA ALA A 66 7.11 -7.41 -0.66
C ALA A 66 6.50 -8.51 0.22
N LEU A 67 5.38 -9.11 -0.18
CA LEU A 67 4.71 -10.16 0.58
C LEU A 67 5.40 -11.52 0.48
N TYR A 68 5.98 -11.87 -0.68
CA TYR A 68 6.54 -13.21 -0.91
C TYR A 68 8.06 -13.26 -0.88
N GLY A 69 8.74 -12.14 -1.13
CA GLY A 69 10.20 -12.04 -1.10
C GLY A 69 10.81 -12.56 0.21
N PRO A 70 10.30 -12.17 1.40
CA PRO A 70 10.81 -12.66 2.68
C PRO A 70 10.67 -14.16 2.90
N PHE A 71 9.85 -14.87 2.12
CA PHE A 71 9.72 -16.34 2.17
C PHE A 71 10.64 -17.06 1.18
N GLY A 72 11.41 -16.33 0.38
CA GLY A 72 12.33 -16.90 -0.61
C GLY A 72 13.36 -17.86 0.00
N TRP A 73 13.71 -17.70 1.27
CA TRP A 73 14.63 -18.60 1.99
C TRP A 73 14.19 -20.08 1.98
N ILE A 74 12.89 -20.37 1.80
CA ILE A 74 12.32 -21.73 1.63
C ILE A 74 12.98 -22.51 0.51
N LEU A 75 13.42 -21.83 -0.55
CA LEU A 75 14.05 -22.50 -1.67
C LEU A 75 15.55 -22.76 -1.46
N TRP A 76 16.22 -21.95 -0.65
CA TRP A 76 17.69 -21.88 -0.65
C TRP A 76 18.33 -22.38 0.64
N ARG A 77 17.65 -22.32 1.79
CA ARG A 77 18.24 -22.71 3.08
C ARG A 77 18.12 -24.23 3.27
N PRO A 78 19.23 -24.99 3.33
CA PRO A 78 19.18 -26.40 3.72
C PRO A 78 18.81 -26.52 5.20
N GLY A 79 18.05 -27.55 5.58
CA GLY A 79 17.65 -27.71 6.99
C GLY A 79 16.68 -28.87 7.25
N PRO A 80 16.28 -29.07 8.52
CA PRO A 80 15.37 -30.14 8.93
C PRO A 80 13.98 -30.07 8.26
N TRP A 81 13.64 -28.91 7.70
CA TRP A 81 12.42 -28.68 6.94
C TRP A 81 12.44 -29.25 5.51
N ASP A 82 13.54 -29.82 5.02
CA ASP A 82 13.65 -30.32 3.65
C ASP A 82 12.64 -31.44 3.38
N ALA A 83 12.39 -32.28 4.38
CA ALA A 83 11.33 -33.29 4.35
C ALA A 83 9.92 -32.69 4.20
N LYS A 84 9.72 -31.44 4.65
CA LYS A 84 8.45 -30.71 4.58
C LYS A 84 8.43 -29.66 3.45
N ARG A 85 9.53 -29.47 2.71
CA ARG A 85 9.70 -28.38 1.73
C ARG A 85 8.59 -28.36 0.69
N LEU A 86 8.18 -29.52 0.19
CA LEU A 86 7.05 -29.65 -0.76
C LEU A 86 5.72 -29.20 -0.17
N LEU A 87 5.49 -29.46 1.12
CA LEU A 87 4.26 -29.03 1.81
C LEU A 87 4.26 -27.51 1.97
N TRP A 88 5.40 -26.92 2.36
CA TRP A 88 5.56 -25.47 2.45
C TRP A 88 5.43 -24.76 1.11
N LEU A 89 5.96 -25.36 0.04
CA LEU A 89 5.83 -24.86 -1.32
C LEU A 89 4.37 -24.87 -1.79
N LYS A 90 3.61 -25.91 -1.42
CA LYS A 90 2.16 -25.98 -1.70
C LYS A 90 1.37 -24.93 -0.90
N SER A 91 1.77 -24.66 0.34
CA SER A 91 1.14 -23.63 1.18
C SER A 91 1.68 -22.22 0.91
N TRP A 92 2.62 -22.03 -0.03
CA TRP A 92 3.25 -20.75 -0.30
C TRP A 92 2.25 -19.61 -0.50
N PRO A 93 1.15 -19.78 -1.28
CA PRO A 93 0.16 -18.71 -1.47
C PRO A 93 -0.52 -18.21 -0.19
N ALA A 94 -0.45 -18.95 0.92
CA ALA A 94 -1.05 -18.58 2.21
C ALA A 94 -0.01 -18.13 3.26
N LEU A 95 1.29 -18.19 2.93
CA LEU A 95 2.37 -17.90 3.89
C LEU A 95 2.39 -16.47 4.45
N PRO A 96 2.05 -15.41 3.69
CA PRO A 96 1.99 -14.08 4.27
C PRO A 96 1.00 -13.97 5.45
N GLY A 97 0.02 -14.87 5.52
CA GLY A 97 -0.92 -14.98 6.64
C GLY A 97 -0.46 -15.88 7.78
N PHE A 98 0.79 -16.34 7.80
CA PHE A 98 1.30 -17.30 8.80
C PHE A 98 1.21 -16.80 10.25
N LEU A 99 1.16 -15.48 10.47
CA LEU A 99 0.91 -14.88 11.79
C LEU A 99 -0.34 -15.46 12.49
N VAL A 100 -1.30 -15.98 11.73
CA VAL A 100 -2.51 -16.60 12.27
C VAL A 100 -2.16 -17.83 13.13
N GLN A 101 -1.11 -18.58 12.76
CA GLN A 101 -0.69 -19.75 13.54
C GLN A 101 -0.01 -19.40 14.87
N SER A 102 0.47 -18.17 15.06
CA SER A 102 1.05 -17.76 16.34
C SER A 102 0.00 -17.26 17.34
N LEU A 103 -1.29 -17.33 17.01
CA LEU A 103 -2.37 -16.93 17.89
C LEU A 103 -2.91 -18.16 18.63
N ASP A 104 -2.95 -18.11 19.97
CA ASP A 104 -3.43 -19.20 20.83
C ASP A 104 -4.90 -19.60 20.56
N ILE A 105 -5.65 -18.75 19.85
CA ILE A 105 -7.06 -18.96 19.48
C ILE A 105 -7.25 -20.22 18.61
N PHE A 106 -6.19 -20.70 17.96
CA PHE A 106 -6.23 -21.88 17.09
C PHE A 106 -5.83 -23.18 17.80
N GLU A 107 -5.48 -23.14 19.08
CA GLU A 107 -5.22 -24.36 19.85
C GLU A 107 -6.48 -25.25 19.92
N GLY A 108 -6.32 -26.55 19.66
CA GLY A 108 -7.42 -27.51 19.63
C GLY A 108 -8.36 -27.42 18.42
N ARG A 109 -8.09 -26.52 17.46
CA ARG A 109 -8.84 -26.44 16.20
C ARG A 109 -8.23 -27.35 15.13
N PRO A 110 -9.05 -27.85 14.19
CA PRO A 110 -8.53 -28.68 13.12
C PRO A 110 -7.62 -27.88 12.20
N VAL A 111 -6.52 -28.50 11.76
CA VAL A 111 -5.44 -27.86 10.98
C VAL A 111 -5.95 -27.15 9.71
N TRP A 112 -6.97 -27.70 9.04
CA TRP A 112 -7.53 -27.10 7.83
C TRP A 112 -8.15 -25.71 8.10
N PHE A 113 -8.68 -25.48 9.30
CA PHE A 113 -9.27 -24.19 9.69
C PHE A 113 -8.19 -23.11 9.78
N SER A 114 -7.04 -23.44 10.35
CA SER A 114 -5.88 -22.53 10.43
C SER A 114 -5.37 -22.15 9.03
N TYR A 115 -5.27 -23.11 8.10
CA TYR A 115 -4.89 -22.82 6.71
C TYR A 115 -5.93 -21.96 5.98
N ALA A 116 -7.22 -22.19 6.20
CA ALA A 116 -8.28 -21.35 5.64
C ALA A 116 -8.16 -19.90 6.15
N CYS A 117 -7.95 -19.71 7.45
CA CYS A 117 -7.74 -18.39 8.05
C CYS A 117 -6.47 -17.71 7.52
N MET A 118 -5.36 -18.42 7.39
CA MET A 118 -4.13 -17.89 6.75
C MET A 118 -4.39 -17.40 5.32
N GLY A 119 -5.15 -18.18 4.53
CA GLY A 119 -5.55 -17.80 3.18
C GLY A 119 -6.38 -16.52 3.15
N VAL A 120 -7.39 -16.43 4.02
CA VAL A 120 -8.22 -15.22 4.15
C VAL A 120 -7.38 -14.00 4.53
N VAL A 121 -6.52 -14.11 5.54
CA VAL A 121 -5.63 -13.02 5.97
C VAL A 121 -4.71 -12.59 4.83
N THR A 122 -4.16 -13.54 4.06
CA THR A 122 -3.30 -13.23 2.91
C THR A 122 -4.06 -12.45 1.84
N VAL A 123 -5.29 -12.86 1.49
CA VAL A 123 -6.12 -12.16 0.50
C VAL A 123 -6.47 -10.75 0.97
N VAL A 124 -6.83 -10.60 2.26
CA VAL A 124 -7.15 -9.31 2.87
C VAL A 124 -5.93 -8.38 2.85
N ALA A 125 -4.75 -8.89 3.25
CA ALA A 125 -3.51 -8.13 3.22
C ALA A 125 -3.13 -7.71 1.79
N LEU A 126 -3.19 -8.63 0.83
CA LEU A 126 -2.92 -8.36 -0.58
C LEU A 126 -3.83 -7.27 -1.12
N PHE A 127 -5.14 -7.39 -0.91
CA PHE A 127 -6.12 -6.41 -1.41
C PHE A 127 -5.97 -5.06 -0.70
N GLY A 128 -5.72 -5.07 0.61
CA GLY A 128 -5.51 -3.87 1.43
C GLY A 128 -4.28 -3.09 0.98
N PHE A 129 -3.12 -3.73 0.87
CA PHE A 129 -1.89 -3.09 0.41
C PHE A 129 -1.98 -2.67 -1.05
N PHE A 130 -2.61 -3.48 -1.92
CA PHE A 130 -2.84 -3.11 -3.31
C PHE A 130 -3.72 -1.86 -3.43
N ARG A 131 -4.84 -1.78 -2.68
CA ARG A 131 -5.68 -0.57 -2.68
C ARG A 131 -4.93 0.64 -2.15
N LEU A 132 -4.17 0.47 -1.06
CA LEU A 132 -3.41 1.55 -0.45
C LEU A 132 -2.36 2.10 -1.43
N GLY A 133 -1.59 1.21 -2.07
CA GLY A 133 -0.52 1.58 -3.00
C GLY A 133 -1.01 2.20 -4.31
N ARG A 134 -2.31 2.15 -4.60
CA ARG A 134 -2.90 2.85 -5.75
C ARG A 134 -3.20 4.32 -5.50
N SER A 135 -3.30 4.75 -4.24
CA SER A 135 -3.75 6.10 -3.89
C SER A 135 -2.72 7.16 -4.26
N SER A 136 -1.45 6.92 -3.94
CA SER A 136 -0.34 7.82 -4.30
C SER A 136 1.00 7.08 -4.27
N ARG A 137 2.06 7.68 -4.82
CA ARG A 137 3.42 7.12 -4.75
C ARG A 137 3.95 7.04 -3.31
N ALA A 138 3.60 8.00 -2.46
CA ALA A 138 3.94 7.94 -1.04
C ALA A 138 3.23 6.76 -0.37
N TRP A 139 1.94 6.58 -0.64
CA TRP A 139 1.17 5.44 -0.13
C TRP A 139 1.64 4.09 -0.69
N LEU A 140 2.13 4.05 -1.93
CA LEU A 140 2.81 2.86 -2.48
C LEU A 140 4.04 2.50 -1.65
N ALA A 141 4.92 3.46 -1.39
CA ALA A 141 6.10 3.21 -0.58
C ALA A 141 5.71 2.72 0.82
N THR A 142 4.75 3.39 1.47
CA THR A 142 4.22 2.98 2.77
C THR A 142 3.60 1.58 2.72
N SER A 143 2.79 1.25 1.71
CA SER A 143 2.15 -0.06 1.59
C SER A 143 3.17 -1.17 1.37
N VAL A 144 4.21 -0.91 0.56
CA VAL A 144 5.30 -1.86 0.31
C VAL A 144 6.11 -2.11 1.58
N LEU A 145 6.44 -1.05 2.32
CA LEU A 145 7.14 -1.16 3.60
C LEU A 145 6.33 -1.94 4.63
N LEU A 146 5.03 -1.65 4.77
CA LEU A 146 4.14 -2.37 5.68
C LEU A 146 3.99 -3.84 5.26
N ALA A 147 3.84 -4.12 3.97
CA ALA A 147 3.76 -5.48 3.44
C ALA A 147 5.05 -6.27 3.70
N ALA A 148 6.22 -5.64 3.48
CA ALA A 148 7.51 -6.25 3.75
C ALA A 148 7.73 -6.49 5.24
N ALA A 149 7.32 -5.56 6.12
CA ALA A 149 7.41 -5.73 7.57
C ALA A 149 6.52 -6.88 8.08
N LEU A 150 5.25 -6.92 7.64
CA LEU A 150 4.30 -7.99 7.97
C LEU A 150 4.82 -9.35 7.49
N SER A 151 5.27 -9.42 6.24
CA SER A 151 5.81 -10.64 5.64
C SER A 151 7.11 -11.07 6.31
N GLY A 152 8.02 -10.12 6.60
CA GLY A 152 9.26 -10.39 7.32
C GLY A 152 9.02 -10.96 8.71
N TYR A 153 8.08 -10.40 9.46
CA TYR A 153 7.68 -10.93 10.76
C TYR A 153 7.06 -12.33 10.65
N SER A 154 6.15 -12.53 9.68
CA SER A 154 5.53 -13.84 9.43
C SER A 154 6.55 -14.91 8.99
N SER A 155 7.53 -14.51 8.19
CA SER A 155 8.64 -15.35 7.74
C SER A 155 9.58 -15.74 8.89
N TRP A 156 9.87 -14.79 9.79
CA TRP A 156 10.63 -15.07 11.01
C TRP A 156 9.87 -16.04 11.93
N LEU A 157 8.57 -15.86 12.15
CA LEU A 157 7.74 -16.81 12.91
C LEU A 157 7.75 -18.20 12.28
N ALA A 158 7.60 -18.27 10.94
CA ALA A 158 7.71 -19.54 10.23
C ALA A 158 9.08 -20.18 10.49
N ALA A 159 10.17 -19.41 10.44
CA ALA A 159 11.52 -19.90 10.72
C ALA A 159 11.71 -20.45 12.15
N GLN A 160 11.00 -19.94 13.15
CA GLN A 160 11.04 -20.44 14.53
C GLN A 160 10.18 -21.70 14.74
N SER A 161 9.19 -21.95 13.88
CA SER A 161 8.31 -23.12 13.99
C SER A 161 8.95 -24.45 13.54
N PHE A 162 10.25 -24.44 13.22
CA PHE A 162 11.02 -25.57 12.72
C PHE A 162 11.93 -26.20 13.77
#